data_AF-A0A2G6CFS3-F1
#
_entry.id   AF-A0A2G6CFS3-F1
#
_cell.length_a   1.000
_cell.length_b   1.000
_cell.length_c   1.000
_cell.angle_alpha   90.00
_cell.angle_beta   90.00
_cell.angle_gamma   90.00
#
_symmetry.space_group_name_H-M   'P 1'
#
loop_
_entity.id
_entity.type
_entity.pdbx_description
1 polymer ?
#
loop_
_entity_poly.entity_id
_entity_poly.type
_entity_poly.pdbx_seq_one_letter_code
_entity_poly.pdbx_strand_id
1 'polypeptide(L)'
;MTKLTTASVLAFERNLDISDAFFSQMDSTTDNKPISVTIKEKSVRGTISNRLKNAIANDPAKLDAEIEKANLQRVDAAALDENCDTLLVDWSCKVLPFSGIPNVCNNQTYQAKLVQTVREYLDEHGVGELAKRYATNIANARWLWRNRIGAEK
;
A
#
# COMPACT_ATOMS: atom_id res chain seq x y z
N MET A 1 -0.10 35.63 -30.13
CA MET A 1 0.08 35.06 -28.78
C MET A 1 1.15 33.98 -28.87
N THR A 2 2.12 33.99 -27.97
CA THR A 2 3.12 32.91 -27.84
C THR A 2 2.40 31.61 -27.49
N LYS A 3 2.71 30.53 -28.22
CA LYS A 3 2.14 29.20 -27.98
C LYS A 3 2.46 28.75 -26.56
N LEU A 4 1.45 28.35 -25.78
CA LEU A 4 1.66 27.77 -24.46
C LEU A 4 2.43 26.45 -24.62
N THR A 5 3.55 26.33 -23.92
CA THR A 5 4.36 25.11 -23.86
C THR A 5 4.31 24.53 -22.45
N THR A 6 4.37 23.19 -22.35
CA THR A 6 4.46 22.50 -21.07
C THR A 6 5.78 22.82 -20.37
N ALA A 7 5.75 22.96 -19.05
CA ALA A 7 6.96 23.03 -18.24
C ALA A 7 7.78 21.73 -18.37
N SER A 8 9.11 21.84 -18.46
CA SER A 8 9.98 20.65 -18.42
C SER A 8 10.39 20.24 -17.01
N VAL A 9 10.16 21.12 -16.02
CA VAL A 9 10.29 20.82 -14.59
C VAL A 9 9.01 21.26 -13.92
N LEU A 10 8.30 20.32 -13.30
CA LEU A 10 7.06 20.55 -12.56
C LEU A 10 6.97 19.56 -11.40
N ALA A 11 6.73 20.04 -10.18
CA ALA A 11 6.59 19.19 -8.99
C ALA A 11 5.49 19.70 -8.06
N PHE A 12 4.77 18.74 -7.46
CA PHE A 12 3.74 18.94 -6.44
C PHE A 12 4.05 18.07 -5.22
N GLU A 13 3.77 18.59 -4.03
CA GLU A 13 3.72 17.79 -2.81
C GLU A 13 2.40 17.02 -2.69
N ARG A 14 2.42 15.92 -1.93
CA ARG A 14 1.21 15.15 -1.62
C ARG A 14 0.32 15.92 -0.65
N ASN A 15 -1.00 15.84 -0.83
CA ASN A 15 -1.96 16.47 0.09
C ASN A 15 -2.55 15.51 1.13
N LEU A 16 -2.39 14.19 0.93
CA LEU A 16 -2.72 13.18 1.92
C LEU A 16 -1.41 12.61 2.44
N ASP A 17 -1.06 12.98 3.66
CA ASP A 17 0.14 12.54 4.33
C ASP A 17 -0.22 11.46 5.35
N ILE A 18 0.16 10.22 5.04
CA ILE A 18 -0.27 9.01 5.74
C ILE A 18 0.95 8.44 6.48
N SER A 19 0.80 8.13 7.76
CA SER A 19 1.85 7.47 8.54
C SER A 19 1.93 5.98 8.24
N ASP A 20 2.99 5.33 8.72
CA ASP A 20 2.98 3.88 8.85
C ASP A 20 1.83 3.41 9.75
N ALA A 21 1.40 2.18 9.51
CA ALA A 21 0.38 1.50 10.29
C ALA A 21 1.03 0.51 11.26
N PHE A 22 0.70 0.64 12.55
CA PHE A 22 1.24 -0.19 13.62
C PHE A 22 0.28 -1.31 13.97
N PHE A 23 0.80 -2.53 14.07
CA PHE A 23 -0.01 -3.72 14.33
C PHE A 23 0.13 -4.12 15.80
N SER A 24 -1.01 -4.18 16.48
CA SER A 24 -1.17 -4.70 17.82
C SER A 24 -2.21 -5.81 17.82
N GLN A 25 -2.30 -6.55 18.91
CA GLN A 25 -3.18 -7.70 19.07
C GLN A 25 -3.83 -7.68 20.45
N MET A 26 -5.03 -8.25 20.54
CA MET A 26 -5.74 -8.46 21.81
C MET A 26 -6.69 -9.65 21.71
N ASP A 27 -7.18 -10.07 22.87
CA ASP A 27 -8.36 -10.94 23.04
C ASP A 27 -9.61 -10.06 23.08
N SER A 28 -10.53 -10.27 22.13
CA SER A 28 -11.79 -9.52 21.98
C SER A 28 -12.70 -9.59 23.21
N THR A 29 -12.50 -10.58 24.09
CA THR A 29 -13.33 -10.80 25.28
C THR A 29 -12.78 -10.12 26.54
N THR A 30 -11.58 -9.52 26.47
CA THR A 30 -10.91 -8.93 27.63
C THR A 30 -10.61 -7.44 27.42
N ASP A 31 -10.62 -6.68 28.51
CA ASP A 31 -10.22 -5.25 28.51
C ASP A 31 -8.69 -5.07 28.66
N ASN A 32 -7.91 -6.08 28.26
CA ASN A 32 -6.46 -6.00 28.34
C ASN A 32 -5.91 -4.97 27.36
N LYS A 33 -4.80 -4.33 27.73
CA LYS A 33 -4.12 -3.42 26.81
C LYS A 33 -3.60 -4.20 25.61
N PRO A 34 -3.81 -3.70 24.37
CA PRO A 34 -3.23 -4.30 23.19
C PRO A 34 -1.71 -4.40 23.29
N ILE A 35 -1.16 -5.50 22.81
CA ILE A 35 0.29 -5.74 22.74
C ILE A 35 0.74 -5.75 21.29
N SER A 36 1.98 -5.39 20.99
CA SER A 36 2.46 -5.36 19.61
C SER A 36 2.51 -6.75 18.97
N VAL A 37 2.18 -6.83 17.68
CA VAL A 37 2.44 -8.03 16.87
C VAL A 37 3.94 -8.07 16.58
N THR A 38 4.57 -9.22 16.84
CA THR A 38 6.01 -9.40 16.66
C THR A 38 6.31 -10.16 15.38
N ILE A 39 7.38 -9.77 14.70
CA ILE A 39 7.93 -10.50 13.56
C ILE A 39 8.91 -11.54 14.10
N LYS A 40 8.72 -12.79 13.71
CA LYS A 40 9.55 -13.94 14.09
C LYS A 40 10.12 -14.58 12.83
N GLU A 41 11.41 -14.88 12.84
CA GLU A 41 12.04 -15.64 11.75
C GLU A 41 11.69 -17.13 11.90
N LYS A 42 11.40 -17.80 10.78
CA LYS A 42 11.26 -19.26 10.73
C LYS A 42 11.98 -19.86 9.53
N SER A 43 12.46 -21.08 9.70
CA SER A 43 13.04 -21.87 8.60
C SER A 43 11.95 -22.71 7.92
N VAL A 44 11.93 -22.71 6.60
CA VAL A 44 10.97 -23.44 5.77
C VAL A 44 11.73 -24.31 4.79
N ARG A 45 11.35 -25.57 4.66
CA ARG A 45 11.80 -26.44 3.56
C ARG A 45 10.75 -26.40 2.46
N GLY A 46 10.98 -25.55 1.46
CA GLY A 46 10.12 -25.44 0.29
C GLY A 46 10.29 -26.61 -0.67
N THR A 47 9.38 -26.67 -1.64
CA THR A 47 9.46 -27.55 -2.82
C THR A 47 9.81 -26.72 -4.05
N ILE A 48 10.42 -27.36 -5.05
CA ILE A 48 10.63 -26.73 -6.37
C ILE A 48 9.30 -26.76 -7.13
N SER A 49 8.60 -25.62 -7.14
CA SER A 49 7.27 -25.46 -7.76
C SER A 49 7.23 -24.41 -8.87
N ASN A 50 8.37 -23.82 -9.21
CA ASN A 50 8.48 -22.91 -10.34
C ASN A 50 8.53 -23.68 -11.66
N ARG A 51 8.12 -23.01 -12.74
CA ARG A 51 8.27 -23.56 -14.09
C ARG A 51 9.74 -23.81 -14.39
N LEU A 52 10.10 -25.06 -14.66
CA LEU A 52 11.45 -25.46 -15.06
C LEU A 52 11.68 -25.24 -16.55
N LYS A 53 12.94 -25.06 -16.93
CA LYS A 53 13.33 -24.94 -18.35
C LYS A 53 13.05 -26.27 -19.07
N ASN A 54 12.64 -26.20 -20.34
CA ASN A 54 12.26 -27.37 -21.14
C ASN A 54 13.35 -28.47 -21.18
N ALA A 55 14.63 -28.09 -21.16
CA ALA A 55 15.76 -29.04 -21.14
C ALA A 55 15.80 -29.94 -19.90
N ILE A 56 15.18 -29.51 -18.79
CA ILE A 56 15.06 -30.26 -17.54
C ILE A 56 13.67 -30.90 -17.47
N ALA A 57 12.62 -30.16 -17.83
CA ALA A 57 11.23 -30.62 -17.75
C ALA A 57 10.91 -31.79 -18.70
N ASN A 58 11.60 -31.91 -19.84
CA ASN A 58 11.38 -32.96 -20.82
C ASN A 58 12.14 -34.27 -20.52
N ASP A 59 12.98 -34.28 -19.49
CA ASP A 59 13.79 -35.44 -19.09
C ASP A 59 13.33 -35.89 -17.70
N PRO A 60 12.53 -36.97 -17.58
CA PRO A 60 11.93 -37.38 -16.32
C PRO A 60 12.95 -37.59 -15.19
N ALA A 61 14.12 -38.16 -15.49
CA ALA A 61 15.15 -38.40 -14.48
C ALA A 61 15.77 -37.09 -13.95
N LYS A 62 15.93 -36.08 -14.81
CA LYS A 62 16.41 -34.74 -14.38
C LYS A 62 15.31 -33.96 -13.65
N LEU A 63 14.06 -34.11 -14.07
CA LEU A 63 12.92 -33.51 -13.40
C LEU A 63 12.80 -34.02 -11.96
N ASP A 64 12.81 -35.34 -11.77
CA ASP A 64 12.71 -35.98 -10.45
C ASP A 64 13.87 -35.54 -9.55
N ALA A 65 15.11 -35.59 -10.07
CA ALA A 65 16.30 -35.17 -9.33
C ALA A 65 16.28 -33.69 -8.92
N GLU A 66 15.66 -32.80 -9.70
CA GLU A 66 15.52 -31.38 -9.34
C GLU A 66 14.42 -31.15 -8.30
N ILE A 67 13.29 -31.87 -8.40
CA ILE A 67 12.16 -31.72 -7.46
C ILE A 67 12.52 -32.24 -6.05
N GLU A 68 13.32 -33.29 -5.97
CA GLU A 68 13.76 -33.88 -4.69
C GLU A 68 14.73 -32.99 -3.89
N LYS A 69 15.34 -31.98 -4.53
CA LYS A 69 16.28 -31.08 -3.86
C LYS A 69 15.57 -30.27 -2.77
N ALA A 70 16.15 -30.31 -1.57
CA ALA A 70 15.68 -29.49 -0.46
C ALA A 70 15.89 -28.00 -0.76
N ASN A 71 14.80 -27.24 -0.84
CA ASN A 71 14.83 -25.78 -0.97
C ASN A 71 14.69 -25.15 0.43
N LEU A 72 15.79 -25.14 1.20
CA LEU A 72 15.82 -24.59 2.54
C LEU A 72 15.86 -23.06 2.49
N GLN A 73 14.92 -22.43 3.20
CA GLN A 73 14.71 -20.99 3.21
C GLN A 73 14.51 -20.49 4.65
N ARG A 74 14.80 -19.22 4.88
CA ARG A 74 14.40 -18.48 6.08
C ARG A 74 13.45 -17.37 5.67
N VAL A 75 12.38 -17.21 6.42
CA VAL A 75 11.34 -16.20 6.15
C VAL A 75 10.91 -15.54 7.45
N ASP A 76 10.49 -14.30 7.34
CA ASP A 76 9.81 -13.58 8.41
C ASP A 76 8.33 -13.94 8.43
N ALA A 77 7.79 -14.14 9.63
CA ALA A 77 6.39 -14.41 9.87
C ALA A 77 5.86 -13.56 11.03
N ALA A 78 4.65 -13.05 10.88
CA ALA A 78 3.88 -12.41 11.93
C ALA A 78 2.54 -13.13 12.06
N ALA A 79 2.11 -13.37 13.30
CA ALA A 79 0.84 -14.00 13.63
C ALA A 79 0.34 -13.43 14.95
N LEU A 80 -0.96 -13.56 15.21
CA LEU A 80 -1.50 -13.36 16.55
C LEU A 80 -0.97 -14.47 17.47
N ASP A 81 -0.81 -14.14 18.74
CA ASP A 81 -0.53 -15.10 19.79
C ASP A 81 -1.78 -15.96 20.04
N GLU A 82 -1.58 -17.17 20.58
CA GLU A 82 -2.64 -18.20 20.68
C GLU A 82 -3.86 -17.76 21.49
N ASN A 83 -3.68 -16.80 22.39
CA ASN A 83 -4.73 -16.23 23.23
C ASN A 83 -5.30 -14.91 22.70
N CYS A 84 -4.91 -14.48 21.50
CA CYS A 84 -5.42 -13.26 20.85
C CYS A 84 -6.18 -13.64 19.57
N ASP A 85 -7.34 -13.01 19.36
CA ASP A 85 -8.21 -13.24 18.20
C ASP A 85 -8.36 -11.99 17.32
N THR A 86 -7.93 -10.83 17.80
CA THR A 86 -8.19 -9.53 17.17
C THR A 86 -6.90 -8.83 16.80
N LEU A 87 -6.78 -8.45 15.52
CA LEU A 87 -5.73 -7.57 15.01
C LEU A 87 -6.18 -6.10 15.11
N LEU A 88 -5.41 -5.29 15.82
CA LEU A 88 -5.57 -3.84 15.87
C LEU A 88 -4.54 -3.18 14.98
N VAL A 89 -4.99 -2.22 14.18
CA VAL A 89 -4.11 -1.50 13.25
C VAL A 89 -4.35 0.00 13.35
N ASP A 90 -3.36 0.71 13.86
CA ASP A 90 -3.42 2.14 14.12
C ASP A 90 -2.53 2.91 13.14
N TRP A 91 -3.07 3.98 12.58
CA TRP A 91 -2.37 4.87 11.65
C TRP A 91 -3.01 6.26 11.66
N SER A 92 -2.33 7.25 11.08
CA SER A 92 -2.83 8.62 11.01
C SER A 92 -2.80 9.16 9.57
N CYS A 93 -3.77 10.03 9.26
CA CYS A 93 -3.85 10.76 8.00
C CYS A 93 -3.92 12.26 8.27
N LYS A 94 -2.98 13.02 7.72
CA LYS A 94 -3.06 14.48 7.67
C LYS A 94 -3.53 14.92 6.28
N VAL A 95 -4.61 15.69 6.25
CA VAL A 95 -5.13 16.30 5.03
C VAL A 95 -4.58 17.73 4.93
N LEU A 96 -3.71 17.97 3.96
CA LEU A 96 -3.09 19.27 3.72
C LEU A 96 -3.93 20.11 2.75
N PRO A 97 -3.97 21.44 2.93
CA PRO A 97 -4.66 22.33 1.99
C PRO A 97 -4.18 22.12 0.55
N PHE A 98 -5.12 22.07 -0.39
CA PHE A 98 -4.81 21.95 -1.83
C PHE A 98 -5.22 23.23 -2.55
N SER A 99 -4.25 23.92 -3.14
CA SER A 99 -4.44 25.19 -3.87
C SER A 99 -4.10 25.09 -5.37
N GLY A 100 -3.66 23.93 -5.84
CA GLY A 100 -3.20 23.75 -7.23
C GLY A 100 -1.86 24.42 -7.56
N ILE A 101 -1.19 25.02 -6.57
CA ILE A 101 0.10 25.68 -6.76
C ILE A 101 1.21 24.63 -6.72
N PRO A 102 2.04 24.49 -7.78
CA PRO A 102 3.19 23.60 -7.75
C PRO A 102 4.30 24.14 -6.85
N ASN A 103 5.04 23.25 -6.20
CA ASN A 103 6.24 23.61 -5.42
C ASN A 103 7.38 24.06 -6.34
N VAL A 104 7.48 23.49 -7.54
CA VAL A 104 8.47 23.86 -8.56
C VAL A 104 7.80 23.89 -9.93
N CYS A 105 8.02 24.95 -10.69
CA CYS A 105 7.70 25.01 -12.11
C CYS A 105 8.72 25.91 -12.83
N ASN A 106 9.31 25.43 -13.93
CA ASN A 106 10.30 26.23 -14.68
C ASN A 106 9.69 27.09 -15.80
N ASN A 107 8.36 27.12 -15.93
CA ASN A 107 7.66 27.94 -16.92
C ASN A 107 6.51 28.70 -16.27
N GLN A 108 6.70 30.01 -16.09
CA GLN A 108 5.74 30.87 -15.39
C GLN A 108 4.39 31.00 -16.12
N THR A 109 4.40 31.02 -17.46
CA THR A 109 3.17 31.12 -18.25
C THR A 109 2.34 29.84 -18.12
N TYR A 110 3.02 28.69 -18.13
CA TYR A 110 2.39 27.40 -17.88
C TYR A 110 1.85 27.30 -16.45
N GLN A 111 2.63 27.70 -15.44
CA GLN A 111 2.18 27.72 -14.05
C GLN A 111 0.94 28.59 -13.86
N ALA A 112 0.91 29.79 -14.43
CA ALA A 112 -0.24 30.68 -14.33
C ALA A 112 -1.50 30.03 -14.92
N LYS A 113 -1.39 29.43 -16.11
CA LYS A 113 -2.53 28.74 -16.72
C LYS A 113 -2.94 27.50 -15.92
N LEU A 114 -2.00 26.74 -15.38
CA LEU A 114 -2.27 25.57 -14.53
C LEU A 114 -3.04 25.95 -13.26
N VAL A 115 -2.56 26.94 -12.52
CA VAL A 115 -3.22 27.42 -11.28
C VAL A 115 -4.60 27.97 -11.61
N GLN A 116 -4.76 28.70 -12.71
CA GLN A 116 -6.06 29.17 -13.17
C GLN A 116 -7.01 27.99 -13.45
N THR A 117 -6.58 27.01 -14.24
CA THR A 117 -7.41 25.84 -14.58
C THR A 117 -7.80 25.04 -13.33
N VAL A 118 -6.90 24.86 -12.36
CA VAL A 118 -7.23 24.16 -11.11
C VAL A 118 -8.22 24.98 -10.28
N ARG A 119 -8.05 26.30 -10.19
CA ARG A 119 -9.01 27.17 -9.50
C ARG A 119 -10.39 27.10 -10.15
N GLU A 120 -10.47 27.20 -11.47
CA GLU A 120 -11.72 27.06 -12.23
C GLU A 120 -12.42 25.74 -11.90
N TYR A 121 -11.69 24.62 -11.86
CA TYR A 121 -12.24 23.32 -11.44
C TYR A 121 -12.73 23.33 -9.98
N LEU A 122 -11.96 23.90 -9.06
CA LEU A 122 -12.33 23.96 -7.63
C LEU A 122 -13.58 24.83 -7.41
N ASP A 123 -13.70 25.93 -8.13
CA ASP A 123 -14.83 26.86 -8.03
C ASP A 123 -16.09 26.25 -8.67
N GLU A 124 -15.97 25.53 -9.80
CA GLU A 124 -17.10 24.94 -10.52
C GLU A 124 -17.61 23.64 -9.89
N HIS A 125 -16.71 22.76 -9.44
CA HIS A 125 -17.06 21.41 -9.00
C HIS A 125 -16.68 21.11 -7.55
N GLY A 126 -15.70 21.82 -7.00
CA GLY A 126 -15.07 21.47 -5.74
C GLY A 126 -14.40 20.09 -5.76
N VAL A 127 -14.17 19.54 -4.57
CA VAL A 127 -13.50 18.23 -4.40
C VAL A 127 -14.38 17.22 -3.64
N GLY A 128 -15.68 17.46 -3.53
CA GLY A 128 -16.61 16.62 -2.77
C GLY A 128 -16.60 15.16 -3.22
N GLU A 129 -16.59 14.91 -4.54
CA GLU A 129 -16.53 13.56 -5.08
C GLU A 129 -15.19 12.86 -4.80
N LEU A 130 -14.07 13.60 -4.86
CA LEU A 130 -12.74 13.07 -4.50
C LEU A 130 -12.70 12.71 -3.01
N ALA A 131 -13.15 13.62 -2.14
CA ALA A 131 -13.23 13.41 -0.70
C ALA A 131 -14.08 12.18 -0.35
N LYS A 132 -15.25 12.03 -1.00
CA LYS A 132 -16.13 10.87 -0.82
C LYS A 132 -15.43 9.56 -1.17
N ARG A 133 -14.68 9.51 -2.29
CA ARG A 133 -13.94 8.30 -2.71
C ARG A 133 -12.82 7.95 -1.74
N TYR A 134 -12.07 8.94 -1.25
CA TYR A 134 -11.05 8.71 -0.22
C TYR A 134 -11.67 8.20 1.08
N ALA A 135 -12.71 8.89 1.58
CA ALA A 135 -13.41 8.49 2.80
C ALA A 135 -13.99 7.07 2.70
N THR A 136 -14.55 6.70 1.54
CA THR A 136 -15.09 5.35 1.30
C THR A 136 -14.02 4.26 1.43
N ASN A 137 -12.81 4.49 0.90
CA ASN A 137 -11.70 3.55 1.00
C ASN A 137 -11.12 3.44 2.42
N ILE A 138 -11.19 4.52 3.20
CA ILE A 138 -10.82 4.51 4.62
C ILE A 138 -11.87 3.72 5.42
N ALA A 139 -13.16 4.06 5.24
CA ALA A 139 -14.26 3.46 5.98
C ALA A 139 -14.43 1.96 5.72
N ASN A 140 -14.18 1.50 4.50
CA ASN A 140 -14.30 0.07 4.16
C ASN A 140 -13.03 -0.75 4.47
N ALA A 141 -12.07 -0.17 5.19
CA ALA A 141 -10.81 -0.80 5.57
C ALA A 141 -10.01 -1.38 4.39
N ARG A 142 -10.07 -0.75 3.19
CA ARG A 142 -9.25 -1.18 2.04
C ARG A 142 -7.75 -1.14 2.35
N TRP A 143 -7.35 -0.30 3.29
CA TRP A 143 -5.99 -0.17 3.80
C TRP A 143 -5.49 -1.39 4.60
N LEU A 144 -6.37 -2.32 5.01
CA LEU A 144 -5.96 -3.60 5.63
C LEU A 144 -5.48 -4.64 4.61
N TRP A 145 -5.65 -4.39 3.30
CA TRP A 145 -5.22 -5.29 2.23
C TRP A 145 -5.66 -6.74 2.44
N ARG A 146 -4.72 -7.69 2.60
CA ARG A 146 -5.02 -9.12 2.77
C ARG A 146 -5.63 -9.44 4.13
N ASN A 147 -5.35 -8.64 5.17
CA ASN A 147 -5.90 -8.87 6.52
C ASN A 147 -7.42 -8.63 6.59
N ARG A 148 -8.00 -8.01 5.56
CA ARG A 148 -9.45 -7.82 5.43
C ARG A 148 -10.19 -9.09 4.97
N ILE A 149 -9.51 -9.99 4.25
CA ILE A 149 -10.16 -11.11 3.57
C ILE A 149 -10.35 -12.25 4.57
N GLY A 150 -11.60 -12.75 4.70
CA GLY A 150 -11.91 -13.88 5.58
C GLY A 150 -11.95 -13.53 7.07
N ALA A 151 -11.98 -12.24 7.43
CA ALA A 151 -12.14 -11.80 8.80
C ALA A 151 -13.60 -11.90 9.26
N GLU A 152 -13.79 -12.39 10.48
CA GLU A 152 -15.06 -12.27 11.22
C GLU A 152 -15.22 -10.84 11.78
N LYS A 153 -16.42 -10.50 12.25
CA LYS A 153 -16.78 -9.16 12.71
C LYS A 153 -16.97 -9.11 14.22
#